data_AF-A0A8T2YAD9-F1
#
_entry.id   AF-A0A8T2YAD9-F1
#
_cell.length_a   1.000
_cell.length_b   1.000
_cell.length_c   1.000
_cell.angle_alpha   90.00
_cell.angle_beta   90.00
_cell.angle_gamma   90.00
#
_symmetry.space_group_name_H-M   'P 1'
#
loop_
_entity.id
_entity.type
_entity.pdbx_description
1 polymer ?
#
loop_
_entity_poly.entity_id
_entity_poly.type
_entity_poly.pdbx_seq_one_letter_code
_entity_poly.pdbx_strand_id
1 'polypeptide(L)'
;MPNQGGYLIGNLQPAHMDFRFFSLGNIWSVVSGLATRDQSNAILDLIDAKWSDLVADMPLKICYPALEGQEWQIITGSDPKNTPWSYHNAGSWPTLLWQLTVACIKMNRPEIAARAVDIAEKRISRDKWPEYYDTKKARFIGKQARLFQTWSIAGYLVAKLLLADPSAARMLVTDEDPELVNAFSCMISSNPRRKRGQKNSKKPFIV
;
A
#
# COMPACT_ATOMS: atom_id res chain seq x y z
N MET A 1 -3.96 12.29 11.69
CA MET A 1 -2.82 11.36 11.56
C MET A 1 -2.48 10.77 12.92
N PRO A 2 -2.11 9.49 13.03
CA PRO A 2 -1.57 8.94 14.27
C PRO A 2 -0.23 9.59 14.64
N ASN A 3 0.19 9.45 15.90
CA ASN A 3 1.49 9.95 16.38
C ASN A 3 2.69 9.12 15.85
N GLN A 4 2.43 7.92 15.36
CA GLN A 4 3.41 7.03 14.73
C GLN A 4 2.92 6.60 13.35
N GLY A 5 3.85 6.56 12.39
CA GLY A 5 3.57 6.18 11.01
C GLY A 5 3.44 7.36 10.05
N GLY A 6 3.45 7.05 8.76
CA GLY A 6 3.43 8.01 7.66
C GLY A 6 3.22 7.30 6.32
N TYR A 7 2.95 8.05 5.26
CA TYR A 7 2.71 7.49 3.93
C TYR A 7 3.05 8.52 2.84
N LEU A 8 3.23 8.03 1.62
CA LEU A 8 3.32 8.85 0.43
C LEU A 8 1.92 9.29 0.01
N ILE A 9 1.73 10.61 -0.13
CA ILE A 9 0.45 11.20 -0.57
C ILE A 9 0.05 10.70 -1.95
N GLY A 10 -1.26 10.65 -2.21
CA GLY A 10 -1.80 10.06 -3.43
C GLY A 10 -1.45 10.82 -4.70
N ASN A 11 -1.31 12.15 -4.63
CA ASN A 11 -0.98 12.98 -5.79
C ASN A 11 -0.36 14.32 -5.38
N LEU A 12 0.53 14.86 -6.21
CA LEU A 12 1.14 16.17 -6.06
C LEU A 12 1.26 16.84 -7.44
N GLN A 13 0.60 17.98 -7.60
CA GLN A 13 0.56 18.80 -8.82
C GLN A 13 0.58 20.29 -8.45
N PRO A 14 0.85 21.20 -9.41
CA PRO A 14 0.76 22.64 -9.16
C PRO A 14 -0.61 23.00 -8.54
N ALA A 15 -0.58 23.62 -7.37
CA ALA A 15 -1.75 24.01 -6.58
C ALA A 15 -2.72 22.85 -6.21
N HIS A 16 -2.28 21.59 -6.25
CA HIS A 16 -3.13 20.44 -5.90
C HIS A 16 -2.35 19.33 -5.20
N MET A 17 -2.86 18.89 -4.05
CA MET A 17 -2.36 17.75 -3.29
C MET A 17 -3.51 16.83 -2.91
N ASP A 18 -3.41 15.56 -3.30
CA ASP A 18 -4.35 14.53 -2.84
C ASP A 18 -3.76 13.82 -1.62
N PHE A 19 -4.29 14.16 -0.45
CA PHE A 19 -3.84 13.59 0.82
C PHE A 19 -4.41 12.20 1.09
N ARG A 20 -5.17 11.56 0.20
CA ARG A 20 -5.64 10.19 0.45
C ARG A 20 -4.48 9.21 0.49
N PHE A 21 -4.59 8.22 1.37
CA PHE A 21 -3.71 7.06 1.38
C PHE A 21 -4.13 6.12 0.25
N PHE A 22 -3.17 5.66 -0.56
CA PHE A 22 -3.40 4.64 -1.59
C PHE A 22 -2.53 3.42 -1.30
N SER A 23 -3.19 2.28 -1.07
CA SER A 23 -2.52 1.06 -0.61
C SER A 23 -1.50 0.54 -1.60
N LEU A 24 -1.88 0.41 -2.87
CA LEU A 24 -1.02 -0.18 -3.88
C LEU A 24 0.28 0.63 -4.08
N GLY A 25 0.18 1.96 -4.15
CA GLY A 25 1.34 2.83 -4.31
C GLY A 25 2.28 2.80 -3.11
N ASN A 26 1.74 2.85 -1.88
CA ASN A 26 2.54 2.77 -0.66
C ASN A 26 3.15 1.39 -0.44
N ILE A 27 2.44 0.32 -0.77
CA ILE A 27 2.99 -1.04 -0.66
C ILE A 27 4.12 -1.23 -1.68
N TRP A 28 3.91 -0.83 -2.94
CA TRP A 28 4.96 -0.99 -3.95
C TRP A 28 6.15 -0.07 -3.74
N SER A 29 5.99 1.11 -3.11
CA SER A 29 7.14 1.92 -2.73
C SER A 29 8.02 1.23 -1.69
N VAL A 30 7.41 0.48 -0.75
CA VAL A 30 8.14 -0.40 0.16
C VAL A 30 8.81 -1.52 -0.62
N VAL A 31 8.06 -2.28 -1.43
CA VAL A 31 8.58 -3.46 -2.15
C VAL A 31 9.73 -3.11 -3.09
N SER A 32 9.64 -2.01 -3.83
CA SER A 32 10.64 -1.58 -4.81
C SER A 32 11.85 -0.85 -4.22
N GLY A 33 11.84 -0.51 -2.93
CA GLY A 33 12.91 0.28 -2.32
C GLY A 33 12.88 1.76 -2.72
N LEU A 34 11.76 2.24 -3.26
CA LEU A 34 11.52 3.66 -3.50
C LEU A 34 11.37 4.44 -2.18
N ALA A 35 10.66 3.86 -1.22
CA ALA A 35 10.59 4.39 0.14
C ALA A 35 11.84 3.97 0.91
N THR A 36 12.44 4.90 1.66
CA THR A 36 13.56 4.57 2.56
C THR A 36 13.12 3.56 3.63
N ARG A 37 14.06 2.93 4.32
CA ARG A 37 13.76 1.98 5.40
C ARG A 37 12.89 2.60 6.48
N ASP A 38 13.14 3.85 6.84
CA ASP A 38 12.35 4.59 7.83
C ASP A 38 10.93 4.89 7.31
N GLN A 39 10.81 5.34 6.06
CA GLN A 39 9.50 5.56 5.43
C GLN A 39 8.71 4.25 5.29
N SER A 40 9.38 3.16 4.96
CA SER A 40 8.79 1.84 4.82
C SER A 40 8.25 1.31 6.15
N ASN A 41 9.01 1.47 7.23
CA ASN A 41 8.50 1.17 8.58
C ASN A 41 7.33 2.09 8.94
N ALA A 42 7.42 3.38 8.64
CA ALA A 42 6.34 4.33 8.92
C ALA A 42 5.04 3.99 8.16
N ILE A 43 5.13 3.46 6.93
CA ILE A 43 3.96 2.97 6.16
C ILE A 43 3.32 1.77 6.87
N LEU A 44 4.12 0.80 7.31
CA LEU A 44 3.60 -0.37 8.03
C LEU A 44 3.05 0.00 9.42
N ASP A 45 3.68 0.95 10.11
CA ASP A 45 3.19 1.49 11.39
C ASP A 45 1.86 2.23 11.20
N LEU A 46 1.69 2.96 10.09
CA LEU A 46 0.40 3.57 9.78
C LEU A 46 -0.70 2.52 9.56
N ILE A 47 -0.40 1.45 8.82
CA ILE A 47 -1.34 0.35 8.59
C ILE A 47 -1.74 -0.30 9.91
N ASP A 48 -0.78 -0.53 10.82
CA ASP A 48 -1.03 -1.10 12.14
C ASP A 48 -1.82 -0.13 13.05
N ALA A 49 -1.40 1.14 13.13
CA ALA A 49 -2.08 2.16 13.94
C ALA A 49 -3.50 2.49 13.46
N LYS A 50 -3.76 2.33 12.15
CA LYS A 50 -5.06 2.55 11.51
C LYS A 50 -5.72 1.25 11.05
N TRP A 51 -5.40 0.14 11.72
CA TRP A 51 -5.87 -1.20 11.36
C TRP A 51 -7.39 -1.26 11.12
N SER A 52 -8.18 -0.68 12.04
CA SER A 52 -9.64 -0.73 11.94
C SER A 52 -10.23 0.06 10.76
N ASP A 53 -9.45 0.97 10.18
CA ASP A 53 -9.84 1.81 9.05
C ASP A 53 -9.29 1.25 7.72
N LEU A 54 -8.02 0.85 7.70
CA LEU A 54 -7.31 0.41 6.48
C LEU A 54 -7.51 -1.09 6.20
N VAL A 55 -7.49 -1.94 7.22
CA VAL A 55 -7.72 -3.39 7.10
C VAL A 55 -9.17 -3.73 7.35
N ALA A 56 -9.77 -3.16 8.41
CA ALA A 56 -11.17 -3.36 8.79
C ALA A 56 -11.56 -4.86 8.88
N ASP A 57 -12.79 -5.24 8.47
CA ASP A 57 -13.27 -6.62 8.51
C ASP A 57 -12.92 -7.42 7.22
N MET A 58 -12.20 -6.80 6.28
CA MET A 58 -11.63 -7.46 5.09
C MET A 58 -10.45 -6.64 4.53
N PRO A 59 -9.21 -7.17 4.55
CA PRO A 59 -8.06 -6.52 3.93
C PRO A 59 -8.23 -6.40 2.41
N LEU A 60 -7.73 -5.37 1.75
CA LEU A 60 -7.23 -4.10 2.27
C LEU A 60 -8.01 -2.98 1.55
N LYS A 61 -8.27 -1.85 2.23
CA LYS A 61 -8.83 -0.67 1.55
C LYS A 61 -7.95 -0.28 0.37
N ILE A 62 -8.52 -0.05 -0.80
CA ILE A 62 -7.74 0.41 -1.97
C ILE A 62 -7.18 1.82 -1.76
N CYS A 63 -7.98 2.69 -1.12
CA CYS A 63 -7.59 4.00 -0.65
C CYS A 63 -8.37 4.40 0.61
N TYR A 64 -7.95 5.48 1.28
CA TYR A 64 -8.63 6.02 2.45
C TYR A 64 -8.39 7.54 2.61
N PRO A 65 -9.40 8.34 3.02
CA PRO A 65 -10.82 7.98 3.16
C PRO A 65 -11.55 7.90 1.79
N ALA A 66 -12.84 7.56 1.83
CA ALA A 66 -13.73 7.72 0.69
C ALA A 66 -14.02 9.20 0.41
N LEU A 67 -14.27 9.52 -0.85
CA LEU A 67 -14.91 10.77 -1.27
C LEU A 67 -16.41 10.69 -0.95
N GLU A 68 -16.97 11.74 -0.36
CA GLU A 68 -18.36 11.81 0.07
C GLU A 68 -19.04 13.11 -0.38
N GLY A 69 -20.38 13.13 -0.41
CA GLY A 69 -21.16 14.32 -0.70
C GLY A 69 -20.75 15.04 -1.99
N GLN A 70 -20.50 16.34 -1.88
CA GLN A 70 -20.14 17.18 -3.03
C GLN A 70 -18.76 16.82 -3.62
N GLU A 71 -17.82 16.37 -2.80
CA GLU A 71 -16.51 15.92 -3.27
C GLU A 71 -16.64 14.70 -4.19
N TRP A 72 -17.47 13.72 -3.80
CA TRP A 72 -17.80 12.58 -4.65
C TRP A 72 -18.47 13.02 -5.96
N GLN A 73 -19.46 13.92 -5.89
CA GLN A 73 -20.17 14.41 -7.08
C GLN A 73 -19.21 15.07 -8.08
N ILE A 74 -18.32 15.93 -7.59
CA ILE A 74 -17.38 16.69 -8.42
C ILE A 74 -16.26 15.79 -8.96
N ILE A 75 -15.55 15.06 -8.10
CA ILE A 75 -14.33 14.33 -8.48
C ILE A 75 -14.67 13.08 -9.31
N THR A 76 -15.76 12.38 -8.99
CA THR A 76 -16.13 11.15 -9.70
C THR A 76 -17.12 11.38 -10.84
N GLY A 77 -17.67 12.60 -10.98
CA GLY A 77 -18.79 12.86 -11.89
C GLY A 77 -20.07 12.13 -11.47
N SER A 78 -20.28 11.94 -10.16
CA SER A 78 -21.39 11.16 -9.59
C SER A 78 -21.45 9.70 -10.09
N ASP A 79 -20.28 9.06 -10.31
CA ASP A 79 -20.20 7.68 -10.80
C ASP A 79 -20.91 6.70 -9.82
N PRO A 80 -22.02 6.07 -10.25
CA PRO A 80 -22.82 5.22 -9.37
C PRO A 80 -22.12 3.92 -8.96
N LYS A 81 -21.02 3.52 -9.59
CA LYS A 81 -20.22 2.36 -9.16
C LYS A 81 -19.28 2.72 -8.00
N ASN A 82 -18.81 3.97 -7.97
CA ASN A 82 -17.86 4.51 -6.99
C ASN A 82 -18.54 5.30 -5.87
N THR A 83 -19.71 4.86 -5.40
CA THR A 83 -20.35 5.44 -4.20
C THR A 83 -19.40 5.36 -2.99
N PRO A 84 -19.58 6.20 -1.96
CA PRO A 84 -18.73 6.17 -0.78
C PRO A 84 -18.52 4.78 -0.21
N TRP A 85 -17.26 4.41 0.02
CA TRP A 85 -16.84 3.10 0.54
C TRP A 85 -17.21 1.91 -0.36
N SER A 86 -17.25 2.13 -1.68
CA SER A 86 -17.53 1.10 -2.69
C SER A 86 -16.50 1.13 -3.81
N TYR A 87 -16.16 -0.06 -4.33
CA TYR A 87 -15.32 -0.24 -5.50
C TYR A 87 -13.99 0.54 -5.39
N HIS A 88 -13.69 1.48 -6.29
CA HIS A 88 -12.45 2.27 -6.22
C HIS A 88 -12.50 3.41 -5.20
N ASN A 89 -13.69 3.80 -4.74
CA ASN A 89 -13.87 4.83 -3.73
C ASN A 89 -13.80 4.22 -2.32
N ALA A 90 -12.59 3.83 -1.92
CA ALA A 90 -12.28 3.22 -0.62
C ALA A 90 -13.02 1.90 -0.32
N GLY A 91 -13.30 1.09 -1.34
CA GLY A 91 -13.67 -0.33 -1.15
C GLY A 91 -12.49 -1.16 -0.62
N SER A 92 -12.78 -2.32 -0.03
CA SER A 92 -11.78 -3.31 0.39
C SER A 92 -11.56 -4.36 -0.70
N TRP A 93 -10.31 -4.60 -1.06
CA TRP A 93 -9.91 -5.46 -2.17
C TRP A 93 -9.01 -6.61 -1.69
N PRO A 94 -9.53 -7.85 -1.63
CA PRO A 94 -8.77 -9.01 -1.15
C PRO A 94 -7.51 -9.30 -1.97
N THR A 95 -7.51 -8.93 -3.25
CA THR A 95 -6.33 -9.07 -4.13
C THR A 95 -5.10 -8.33 -3.60
N LEU A 96 -5.26 -7.28 -2.77
CA LEU A 96 -4.13 -6.51 -2.21
C LEU A 96 -3.36 -7.25 -1.10
N LEU A 97 -3.86 -8.40 -0.65
CA LEU A 97 -3.30 -9.14 0.48
C LEU A 97 -1.89 -9.67 0.21
N TRP A 98 -1.61 -10.12 -1.02
CA TRP A 98 -0.28 -10.66 -1.34
C TRP A 98 0.78 -9.57 -1.42
N GLN A 99 0.47 -8.40 -1.98
CA GLN A 99 1.42 -7.28 -2.04
C GLN A 99 1.75 -6.79 -0.64
N LEU A 100 0.74 -6.67 0.24
CA LEU A 100 0.97 -6.37 1.66
C LEU A 100 1.91 -7.42 2.28
N THR A 101 1.69 -8.69 1.98
CA THR A 101 2.53 -9.79 2.47
C THR A 101 3.99 -9.65 2.03
N VAL A 102 4.23 -9.32 0.75
CA VAL A 102 5.59 -9.08 0.24
C VAL A 102 6.27 -7.91 0.97
N ALA A 103 5.57 -6.79 1.15
CA ALA A 103 6.10 -5.64 1.89
C ALA A 103 6.43 -5.98 3.35
N CYS A 104 5.54 -6.72 4.03
CA CYS A 104 5.74 -7.19 5.38
C CYS A 104 6.96 -8.10 5.50
N ILE A 105 7.13 -9.06 4.59
CA ILE A 105 8.30 -9.95 4.57
C ILE A 105 9.58 -9.17 4.33
N LYS A 106 9.59 -8.26 3.35
CA LYS A 106 10.75 -7.39 3.05
C LYS A 106 11.22 -6.64 4.29
N MET A 107 10.27 -6.11 5.06
CA MET A 107 10.56 -5.32 6.26
C MET A 107 10.74 -6.17 7.53
N ASN A 108 10.76 -7.50 7.40
CA ASN A 108 10.86 -8.45 8.52
C ASN A 108 9.75 -8.26 9.58
N ARG A 109 8.53 -8.02 9.09
CA ARG A 109 7.29 -7.83 9.89
C ARG A 109 6.14 -8.72 9.41
N PRO A 110 6.34 -10.05 9.29
CA PRO A 110 5.33 -10.96 8.76
C PRO A 110 4.05 -11.05 9.62
N GLU A 111 4.10 -10.66 10.90
CA GLU A 111 2.97 -10.66 11.82
C GLU A 111 1.82 -9.75 11.38
N ILE A 112 2.13 -8.66 10.67
CA ILE A 112 1.11 -7.76 10.08
C ILE A 112 0.34 -8.52 8.99
N ALA A 113 1.05 -9.18 8.08
CA ALA A 113 0.44 -9.95 7.00
C ALA A 113 -0.34 -11.16 7.51
N ALA A 114 0.20 -11.89 8.49
CA ALA A 114 -0.48 -13.02 9.12
C ALA A 114 -1.84 -12.61 9.73
N ARG A 115 -1.87 -11.51 10.51
CA ARG A 115 -3.13 -10.98 11.06
C ARG A 115 -4.12 -10.56 9.97
N ALA A 116 -3.66 -10.00 8.85
CA ALA A 116 -4.53 -9.64 7.73
C ALA A 116 -5.13 -10.89 7.07
N VAL A 117 -4.31 -11.93 6.86
CA VAL A 117 -4.76 -13.24 6.36
C VAL A 117 -5.81 -13.84 7.28
N ASP A 118 -5.58 -13.83 8.60
CA ASP A 118 -6.56 -14.33 9.59
C ASP A 118 -7.91 -13.61 9.49
N ILE A 119 -7.92 -12.31 9.19
CA ILE A 119 -9.16 -11.55 8.96
C ILE A 119 -9.87 -12.01 7.69
N ALA A 120 -9.14 -12.19 6.58
CA ALA A 120 -9.71 -12.66 5.33
C ALA A 120 -10.30 -14.08 5.47
N GLU A 121 -9.60 -14.99 6.15
CA GLU A 121 -9.99 -16.39 6.33
C GLU A 121 -11.32 -16.56 7.09
N LYS A 122 -11.73 -15.58 7.89
CA LYS A 122 -13.03 -15.60 8.59
C LYS A 122 -14.23 -15.72 7.65
N ARG A 123 -14.11 -15.26 6.40
CA ARG A 123 -15.27 -15.18 5.48
C ARG A 123 -14.99 -15.28 3.99
N ILE A 124 -13.76 -15.08 3.49
CA ILE A 124 -13.51 -14.93 2.05
C ILE A 124 -13.98 -16.15 1.23
N SER A 125 -13.82 -17.36 1.77
CA SER A 125 -14.28 -18.60 1.13
C SER A 125 -15.79 -18.78 1.22
N ARG A 126 -16.39 -18.54 2.39
CA ARG A 126 -17.85 -18.60 2.63
C ARG A 126 -18.60 -17.63 1.71
N ASP A 127 -18.02 -16.46 1.50
CA ASP A 127 -18.58 -15.40 0.65
C ASP A 127 -18.33 -15.66 -0.85
N LYS A 128 -17.79 -16.83 -1.22
CA LYS A 128 -17.52 -17.26 -2.60
C LYS A 128 -16.54 -16.35 -3.34
N TRP A 129 -15.47 -15.93 -2.65
CA TRP A 129 -14.35 -15.17 -3.23
C TRP A 129 -14.76 -13.92 -4.04
N PRO A 130 -15.40 -12.93 -3.39
CA PRO A 130 -15.79 -11.71 -4.08
C PRO A 130 -14.60 -10.91 -4.63
N GLU A 131 -14.86 -10.14 -5.68
CA GLU A 131 -13.92 -9.18 -6.25
C GLU A 131 -13.53 -8.07 -5.26
N TYR A 132 -14.50 -7.52 -4.54
CA TYR A 132 -14.31 -6.45 -3.56
C TYR A 132 -15.43 -6.44 -2.51
N TYR A 133 -15.22 -5.67 -1.44
CA TYR A 133 -16.13 -5.49 -0.31
C TYR A 133 -16.40 -4.01 -0.06
N ASP A 134 -17.63 -3.69 0.33
CA ASP A 134 -18.10 -2.33 0.54
C ASP A 134 -18.27 -2.00 2.02
N THR A 135 -18.58 -0.73 2.28
CA THR A 135 -18.75 -0.06 3.58
C THR A 135 -17.44 0.28 4.27
N LYS A 136 -17.49 1.28 5.15
CA LYS A 136 -16.34 1.74 5.94
C LYS A 136 -15.61 0.59 6.64
N LYS A 137 -16.36 -0.40 7.15
CA LYS A 137 -15.79 -1.58 7.83
C LYS A 137 -15.65 -2.83 6.94
N ALA A 138 -15.90 -2.74 5.63
CA ALA A 138 -15.81 -3.87 4.69
C ALA A 138 -16.78 -5.04 5.00
N ARG A 139 -17.95 -4.74 5.59
CA ARG A 139 -18.87 -5.77 6.08
C ARG A 139 -19.70 -6.42 4.97
N PHE A 140 -19.93 -5.73 3.87
CA PHE A 140 -20.78 -6.21 2.80
C PHE A 140 -19.96 -6.63 1.60
N ILE A 141 -20.39 -7.71 0.94
CA ILE A 141 -19.89 -8.04 -0.40
C ILE A 141 -20.18 -6.84 -1.30
N GLY A 142 -19.23 -6.49 -2.17
CA GLY A 142 -19.32 -5.31 -3.01
C GLY A 142 -20.61 -5.29 -3.83
N LYS A 143 -21.23 -4.11 -3.97
CA LYS A 143 -22.54 -3.90 -4.59
C LYS A 143 -22.69 -4.58 -5.96
N GLN A 144 -21.60 -4.62 -6.72
CA GLN A 144 -21.51 -5.25 -8.03
C GLN A 144 -20.31 -6.21 -8.12
N ALA A 145 -19.85 -6.75 -6.98
CA ALA A 145 -18.71 -7.64 -6.96
C ALA A 145 -19.02 -8.95 -7.67
N ARG A 146 -18.11 -9.35 -8.57
CA ARG A 146 -18.14 -10.70 -9.16
C ARG A 146 -17.66 -11.70 -8.12
N LEU A 147 -18.31 -12.86 -8.09
CA LEU A 147 -17.88 -14.00 -7.25
C LEU A 147 -16.84 -14.84 -7.99
N PHE A 148 -16.09 -15.63 -7.24
CA PHE A 148 -15.01 -16.48 -7.76
C PHE A 148 -13.97 -15.69 -8.55
N GLN A 149 -13.70 -14.47 -8.11
CA GLN A 149 -12.79 -13.59 -8.81
C GLN A 149 -11.36 -14.11 -8.66
N THR A 150 -10.73 -14.44 -9.80
CA THR A 150 -9.44 -15.14 -9.86
C THR A 150 -8.34 -14.48 -9.03
N TRP A 151 -8.21 -13.15 -9.10
CA TRP A 151 -7.17 -12.45 -8.35
C TRP A 151 -7.41 -12.37 -6.84
N SER A 152 -8.65 -12.56 -6.37
CA SER A 152 -8.98 -12.60 -4.94
C SER A 152 -8.55 -13.94 -4.37
N ILE A 153 -8.78 -15.01 -5.12
CA ILE A 153 -8.30 -16.36 -4.82
C ILE A 153 -6.77 -16.40 -4.86
N ALA A 154 -6.18 -15.95 -5.99
CA ALA A 154 -4.73 -15.97 -6.18
C ALA A 154 -4.01 -15.10 -5.14
N GLY A 155 -4.51 -13.90 -4.84
CA GLY A 155 -3.91 -13.02 -3.84
C GLY A 155 -3.92 -13.63 -2.43
N TYR A 156 -4.99 -14.33 -2.06
CA TYR A 156 -5.01 -15.09 -0.81
C TYR A 156 -3.99 -16.25 -0.82
N LEU A 157 -3.96 -17.06 -1.88
CA LEU A 157 -3.05 -18.20 -1.97
C LEU A 157 -1.58 -17.77 -1.96
N VAL A 158 -1.22 -16.74 -2.72
CA VAL A 158 0.14 -16.20 -2.75
C VAL A 158 0.53 -15.68 -1.38
N ALA A 159 -0.35 -14.96 -0.68
CA ALA A 159 -0.07 -14.51 0.68
C ALA A 159 0.24 -15.68 1.63
N LYS A 160 -0.55 -16.77 1.58
CA LYS A 160 -0.32 -17.98 2.38
C LYS A 160 1.01 -18.66 2.05
N LEU A 161 1.32 -18.81 0.76
CA LEU A 161 2.55 -19.43 0.30
C LEU A 161 3.78 -18.63 0.70
N LEU A 162 3.74 -17.30 0.57
CA LEU A 162 4.82 -16.41 0.99
C LEU A 162 5.02 -16.40 2.51
N LEU A 163 3.95 -16.49 3.30
CA LEU A 163 4.07 -16.62 4.76
C LEU A 163 4.66 -17.97 5.18
N ALA A 164 4.39 -19.04 4.42
CA ALA A 164 4.97 -20.36 4.66
C ALA A 164 6.45 -20.44 4.26
N ASP A 165 6.82 -19.77 3.16
CA ASP A 165 8.21 -19.64 2.69
C ASP A 165 8.55 -18.18 2.36
N PRO A 166 9.01 -17.38 3.35
CA PRO A 166 9.38 -15.99 3.13
C PRO A 166 10.53 -15.80 2.13
N SER A 167 11.35 -16.84 1.88
CA SER A 167 12.46 -16.74 0.93
C SER A 167 11.97 -16.56 -0.51
N ALA A 168 10.78 -17.07 -0.83
CA ALA A 168 10.15 -16.90 -2.14
C ALA A 168 9.84 -15.43 -2.48
N ALA A 169 9.67 -14.55 -1.48
CA ALA A 169 9.45 -13.13 -1.71
C ALA A 169 10.67 -12.42 -2.32
N ARG A 170 11.87 -13.02 -2.27
CA ARG A 170 13.12 -12.42 -2.75
C ARG A 170 13.07 -12.02 -4.23
N MET A 171 12.32 -12.76 -5.05
CA MET A 171 12.18 -12.44 -6.48
C MET A 171 11.29 -11.21 -6.76
N LEU A 172 10.55 -10.74 -5.76
CA LEU A 172 9.56 -9.67 -5.88
C LEU A 172 10.05 -8.34 -5.28
N VAL A 173 11.16 -8.34 -4.56
CA VAL A 173 11.67 -7.18 -3.82
C VAL A 173 12.98 -6.67 -4.40
N THR A 174 13.22 -5.38 -4.28
CA THR A 174 14.50 -4.73 -4.61
C THR A 174 14.98 -3.91 -3.44
N ASP A 175 16.28 -3.90 -3.17
CA ASP A 175 16.86 -3.09 -2.09
C ASP A 175 16.97 -1.61 -2.47
N GLU A 176 17.12 -0.75 -1.46
CA GLU A 176 17.43 0.67 -1.69
C GLU A 176 18.77 0.80 -2.42
N ASP A 177 18.82 1.71 -3.39
CA ASP A 177 20.07 2.04 -4.07
C ASP A 177 20.92 2.94 -3.16
N PRO A 178 22.09 2.47 -2.67
CA PRO A 178 22.92 3.23 -1.76
C PRO A 178 23.49 4.51 -2.38
N GLU A 179 23.68 4.55 -3.70
CA GLU A 179 24.15 5.75 -4.41
C GLU A 179 23.05 6.81 -4.45
N LEU A 180 21.81 6.41 -4.74
CA LEU A 180 20.66 7.33 -4.71
C LEU A 180 20.41 7.85 -3.29
N VAL A 181 20.44 6.97 -2.28
CA VAL A 181 20.29 7.38 -0.87
C VAL A 181 21.35 8.40 -0.48
N ASN A 182 22.60 8.18 -0.88
CA ASN A 182 23.69 9.11 -0.60
C ASN A 182 23.54 10.44 -1.37
N ALA A 183 23.17 10.39 -2.65
CA ALA A 183 22.96 11.58 -3.47
C ALA A 183 21.85 12.47 -2.87
N PHE A 184 20.72 11.90 -2.50
CA PHE A 184 19.62 12.64 -1.89
C PHE A 184 19.95 13.15 -0.48
N SER A 185 20.64 12.36 0.34
CA SER A 185 21.13 12.80 1.65
C SER A 185 22.09 13.99 1.53
N CYS A 186 22.96 13.98 0.52
CA CYS A 186 23.85 15.11 0.23
C CYS A 186 23.09 16.34 -0.26
N MET A 187 22.05 16.18 -1.08
CA MET A 187 21.22 17.30 -1.55
C MET A 187 20.43 17.96 -0.41
N ILE A 188 19.86 17.17 0.51
CA ILE A 188 19.05 17.69 1.64
C ILE A 188 19.94 18.33 2.72
N SER A 189 21.14 17.81 2.96
CA SER A 189 22.10 18.39 3.91
C SER A 189 22.87 19.60 3.34
N SER A 190 22.77 19.87 2.04
CA SER A 190 23.48 20.96 1.40
C SER A 190 22.81 22.31 1.66
N ASN A 191 23.39 23.07 2.60
CA ASN A 191 23.07 24.49 2.77
C ASN A 191 23.39 25.23 1.45
N PRO A 192 22.43 25.94 0.81
CA PRO A 192 22.59 26.49 -0.55
C PRO A 192 23.74 27.51 -0.71
N ARG A 193 24.42 27.89 0.37
CA ARG A 193 25.57 28.81 0.40
C ARG A 193 26.95 28.14 0.46
N ARG A 194 27.07 26.81 0.58
CA ARG A 194 28.37 26.13 0.69
C ARG A 194 28.86 25.66 -0.69
N LYS A 195 30.02 26.16 -1.13
CA LYS A 195 30.68 25.72 -2.38
C LYS A 195 30.96 24.21 -2.34
N ARG A 196 30.59 23.52 -3.42
CA ARG A 196 30.72 22.08 -3.63
C ARG A 196 32.18 21.62 -3.53
N GLY A 197 32.46 20.62 -2.69
CA GLY A 197 33.62 19.75 -2.85
C GLY A 197 33.14 18.43 -3.45
N GLN A 198 33.53 18.14 -4.68
CA GLN A 198 33.20 16.90 -5.37
C GLN A 198 33.92 15.74 -4.65
N LYS A 199 33.21 14.92 -3.88
CA LYS A 199 33.76 13.64 -3.44
C LYS A 199 33.76 12.72 -4.66
N ASN A 200 34.98 12.32 -5.07
CA ASN A 200 35.22 11.45 -6.21
C ASN A 200 34.28 10.23 -6.20
N SER A 201 33.32 10.20 -7.14
CA SER A 201 32.66 8.96 -7.51
C SER A 201 33.67 8.10 -8.23
N LYS A 202 33.89 6.87 -7.75
CA LYS A 202 34.60 5.86 -8.54
C LYS A 202 33.74 5.58 -9.77
N LYS A 203 34.31 5.76 -10.96
CA LYS A 203 33.65 5.51 -12.24
C LYS A 203 33.13 4.06 -12.28
N PRO A 204 31.86 3.80 -12.63
CA PRO A 204 31.47 2.45 -13.01
C PRO A 204 31.95 2.22 -14.44
N PHE A 205 32.67 1.11 -14.63
CA PHE A 205 32.84 0.53 -15.95
C PHE A 205 31.46 0.01 -16.38
N ILE A 206 30.90 0.60 -17.43
CA ILE A 206 29.85 -0.03 -18.22
C ILE A 206 30.56 -0.76 -19.34
N VAL A 207 30.42 -2.09 -19.39
CA VAL A 207 30.55 -2.88 -20.62
C VAL A 207 29.14 -3.34 -20.95
#